data_AF-Q9HU28-F1
#
_entry.id   AF-Q9HU28-F1
#
_cell.length_a   1.000
_cell.length_b   1.000
_cell.length_c   1.000
_cell.angle_alpha   90.00
_cell.angle_beta   90.00
_cell.angle_gamma   90.00
#
_symmetry.space_group_name_H-M   'P 1'
#
loop_
_entity.id
_entity.type
_entity.pdbx_description
1 polymer ?
#
loop_
_entity_poly.entity_id
_entity_poly.type
_entity_poly.pdbx_seq_one_letter_code
_entity_poly.pdbx_strand_id
1 'polypeptide(L)'
;MAERPQAPNRFNVDVPGRKWQQIGLFAGRLQFARPVVHWLDWCSGKGHLGRLLAHAGQPLTCLEHDPALVADGQRLSDRLGLSAHHLRQDVLAADCAERLLPGHTPVALHACGELHLRLLRLASQAGCRQLAVAPCCYNRIPGPFYQPLSQTAGRSLLALSLDDLRLPLSETVTASQRVRRQRDQSMARRLGFDLLQRELRGINQYLSVPSLPVAWLERPYADYCRELAALKGLPEPAARDWQALEAAGWKRLAMVRNLELVRALFRRPLELWLLLDRCLYLVEQGYSVRLGEFCPTSLSPRNLLILAERS
;
A
#
# COMPACT_ATOMS: atom_id res chain seq x y z
N MET A 1 9.62 20.93 -21.32
CA MET A 1 8.80 19.83 -20.78
C MET A 1 8.04 19.22 -21.94
N ALA A 2 8.43 18.04 -22.44
CA ALA A 2 7.54 17.29 -23.33
C ALA A 2 6.57 16.51 -22.44
N GLU A 3 5.34 16.98 -22.34
CA GLU A 3 4.24 16.23 -21.73
C GLU A 3 4.00 14.99 -22.59
N ARG A 4 3.95 13.79 -21.98
CA ARG A 4 3.50 12.60 -22.71
C ARG A 4 2.06 12.85 -23.18
N PRO A 5 1.70 12.51 -24.44
CA PRO A 5 0.33 12.68 -24.90
C PRO A 5 -0.64 11.94 -23.96
N GLN A 6 -1.78 12.57 -23.64
CA GLN A 6 -2.83 11.92 -22.87
C GLN A 6 -3.23 10.61 -23.56
N ALA A 7 -3.34 9.56 -22.77
CA ALA A 7 -3.72 8.25 -23.27
C ALA A 7 -5.11 8.30 -23.94
N PRO A 8 -5.32 7.58 -25.05
CA PRO A 8 -6.65 7.47 -25.65
C PRO A 8 -7.67 6.89 -24.64
N ASN A 9 -8.91 7.38 -24.65
CA ASN A 9 -9.99 6.99 -23.71
C ASN A 9 -10.19 5.46 -23.55
N ARG A 10 -9.87 4.68 -24.59
CA ARG A 10 -9.95 3.21 -24.60
C ARG A 10 -9.11 2.49 -23.52
N PHE A 11 -8.12 3.17 -22.91
CA PHE A 11 -7.28 2.56 -21.86
C PHE A 11 -7.91 2.60 -20.44
N ASN A 12 -8.95 3.41 -20.23
CA ASN A 12 -9.60 3.59 -18.92
C ASN A 12 -10.71 2.55 -18.61
N VAL A 13 -10.93 1.58 -19.50
CA VAL A 13 -11.96 0.54 -19.28
C VAL A 13 -11.67 -0.21 -17.98
N ASP A 14 -12.69 -0.38 -17.12
CA ASP A 14 -12.66 -1.09 -15.83
C ASP A 14 -11.72 -0.52 -14.74
N VAL A 15 -11.23 0.73 -14.88
CA VAL A 15 -10.43 1.39 -13.85
C VAL A 15 -11.27 2.43 -13.09
N PRO A 16 -11.37 2.35 -11.75
CA PRO A 16 -11.97 3.44 -10.98
C PRO A 16 -11.24 4.76 -11.26
N GLY A 17 -11.97 5.87 -11.51
CA GLY A 17 -11.39 7.12 -12.01
C GLY A 17 -10.18 7.65 -11.22
N ARG A 18 -10.15 7.48 -9.90
CA ARG A 18 -8.98 7.85 -9.07
C ARG A 18 -7.76 6.98 -9.34
N LYS A 19 -7.92 5.67 -9.53
CA LYS A 19 -6.80 4.77 -9.86
C LYS A 19 -6.25 5.12 -11.24
N TRP A 20 -7.13 5.48 -12.19
CA TRP A 20 -6.70 5.94 -13.51
C TRP A 20 -5.88 7.24 -13.44
N GLN A 21 -6.32 8.22 -12.64
CA GLN A 21 -5.55 9.45 -12.40
C GLN A 21 -4.16 9.16 -11.82
N GLN A 22 -4.05 8.23 -10.86
CA GLN A 22 -2.75 7.84 -10.31
C GLN A 22 -1.85 7.19 -11.37
N ILE A 23 -2.41 6.31 -12.19
CA ILE A 23 -1.68 5.64 -13.28
C ILE A 23 -1.18 6.68 -14.30
N GLY A 24 -2.05 7.61 -14.74
CA GLY A 24 -1.68 8.67 -15.67
C GLY A 24 -0.59 9.59 -15.12
N LEU A 25 -0.74 10.03 -13.87
CA LEU A 25 0.25 10.89 -13.21
C LEU A 25 1.58 10.17 -12.97
N PHE A 26 1.56 8.89 -12.56
CA PHE A 26 2.76 8.08 -12.45
C PHE A 26 3.46 7.95 -13.81
N ALA A 27 2.72 7.57 -14.86
CA ALA A 27 3.25 7.40 -16.21
C ALA A 27 3.81 8.71 -16.79
N GLY A 28 3.20 9.85 -16.48
CA GLY A 28 3.66 11.18 -16.90
C GLY A 28 4.98 11.63 -16.25
N ARG A 29 5.42 10.97 -15.17
CA ARG A 29 6.67 11.28 -14.45
C ARG A 29 7.84 10.38 -14.86
N LEU A 30 7.60 9.36 -15.68
CA LEU A 30 8.63 8.45 -16.16
C LEU A 30 9.41 9.08 -17.31
N GLN A 31 10.36 9.95 -16.96
CA GLN A 31 11.30 10.57 -17.88
C GLN A 31 12.68 9.93 -17.65
N PHE A 32 13.08 9.04 -18.54
CA PHE A 32 14.41 8.45 -18.55
C PHE A 32 15.28 9.13 -19.62
N ALA A 33 16.59 9.13 -19.42
CA ALA A 33 17.53 9.68 -20.41
C ALA A 33 17.63 8.78 -21.65
N ARG A 34 17.64 7.46 -21.45
CA ARG A 34 17.62 6.49 -22.56
C ARG A 34 16.18 6.06 -22.92
N PRO A 35 15.89 5.78 -24.20
CA PRO A 35 14.61 5.22 -24.60
C PRO A 35 14.34 3.86 -23.95
N VAL A 36 13.12 3.66 -23.49
CA VAL A 36 12.66 2.36 -22.97
C VAL A 36 12.45 1.40 -24.14
N VAL A 37 13.06 0.23 -24.05
CA VAL A 37 12.97 -0.82 -25.08
C VAL A 37 11.95 -1.90 -24.74
N HIS A 38 11.68 -2.16 -23.47
CA HIS A 38 10.71 -3.18 -23.02
C HIS A 38 10.24 -2.85 -21.60
N TRP A 39 8.93 -2.66 -21.42
CA TRP A 39 8.33 -2.45 -20.11
C TRP A 39 8.09 -3.75 -19.36
N LEU A 40 8.38 -3.78 -18.05
CA LEU A 40 7.93 -4.84 -17.16
C LEU A 40 7.02 -4.26 -16.08
N ASP A 41 5.72 -4.61 -16.09
CA ASP A 41 4.76 -4.19 -15.07
C ASP A 41 4.73 -5.21 -13.94
N TRP A 42 5.21 -4.80 -12.75
CA TRP A 42 5.42 -5.67 -11.60
C TRP A 42 4.24 -5.63 -10.63
N CYS A 43 3.71 -6.80 -10.26
CA CYS A 43 2.42 -6.93 -9.56
C CYS A 43 1.32 -6.19 -10.34
N SER A 44 1.20 -6.53 -11.62
CA SER A 44 0.49 -5.72 -12.62
C SER A 44 -1.02 -5.65 -12.41
N GLY A 45 -1.62 -6.57 -11.65
CA GLY A 45 -3.04 -6.85 -11.70
C GLY A 45 -3.46 -7.12 -13.15
N LYS A 46 -4.47 -6.40 -13.65
CA LYS A 46 -4.87 -6.45 -15.06
C LYS A 46 -3.90 -5.72 -16.01
N GLY A 47 -2.79 -5.12 -15.55
CA GLY A 47 -1.77 -4.47 -16.39
C GLY A 47 -2.17 -3.11 -16.99
N HIS A 48 -2.99 -2.30 -16.30
CA HIS A 48 -3.40 -0.99 -16.81
C HIS A 48 -2.24 0.01 -16.90
N LEU A 49 -1.30 -0.03 -15.94
CA LEU A 49 -0.11 0.81 -15.98
C LEU A 49 0.79 0.41 -17.15
N GLY A 50 1.14 -0.87 -17.25
CA GLY A 50 1.96 -1.41 -18.33
C GLY A 50 1.39 -1.09 -19.71
N ARG A 51 0.09 -1.33 -19.92
CA ARG A 51 -0.59 -1.00 -21.19
C ARG A 51 -0.51 0.48 -21.52
N LEU A 52 -0.73 1.35 -20.53
CA LEU A 52 -0.57 2.79 -20.73
C LEU A 52 0.86 3.11 -21.17
N LEU A 53 1.88 2.57 -20.51
CA LEU A 53 3.28 2.85 -20.83
C LEU A 53 3.71 2.30 -22.19
N ALA A 54 3.19 1.14 -22.58
CA ALA A 54 3.47 0.45 -23.82
C ALA A 54 2.64 0.95 -25.02
N HIS A 55 1.75 1.94 -24.83
CA HIS A 55 0.87 2.43 -25.90
C HIS A 55 1.64 2.99 -27.11
N ALA A 56 2.93 3.35 -26.92
CA ALA A 56 3.81 3.88 -27.95
C ALA A 56 4.55 2.78 -28.75
N GLY A 57 4.21 1.51 -28.53
CA GLY A 57 4.68 0.37 -29.34
C GLY A 57 5.80 -0.45 -28.72
N GLN A 58 6.29 -0.10 -27.52
CA GLN A 58 7.24 -0.95 -26.80
C GLN A 58 6.58 -2.27 -26.37
N PRO A 59 7.32 -3.40 -26.41
CA PRO A 59 6.90 -4.64 -25.77
C PRO A 59 6.60 -4.46 -24.27
N LEU A 60 5.65 -5.24 -23.77
CA LEU A 60 5.21 -5.25 -22.38
C LEU A 60 5.22 -6.68 -21.82
N THR A 61 5.82 -6.86 -20.65
CA THR A 61 5.65 -8.06 -19.84
C THR A 61 4.98 -7.69 -18.53
N CYS A 62 3.89 -8.35 -18.19
CA CYS A 62 3.15 -8.16 -16.95
C CYS A 62 3.36 -9.38 -16.04
N LEU A 63 3.78 -9.17 -14.79
CA LEU A 63 3.91 -10.22 -13.79
C LEU A 63 2.80 -10.08 -12.74
N GLU A 64 1.93 -11.09 -12.63
CA GLU A 64 0.81 -11.12 -11.70
C GLU A 64 0.61 -12.53 -11.13
N HIS A 65 0.21 -12.61 -9.86
CA HIS A 65 0.01 -13.90 -9.17
C HIS A 65 -1.38 -14.50 -9.44
N ASP A 66 -2.42 -13.65 -9.49
CA ASP A 66 -3.80 -14.09 -9.68
C ASP A 66 -4.06 -14.49 -11.15
N PRO A 67 -4.38 -15.77 -11.43
CA PRO A 67 -4.62 -16.24 -12.79
C PRO A 67 -5.80 -15.56 -13.49
N ALA A 68 -6.83 -15.12 -12.75
CA ALA A 68 -7.98 -14.42 -13.34
C ALA A 68 -7.57 -13.02 -13.84
N LEU A 69 -6.74 -12.31 -13.07
CA LEU A 69 -6.22 -10.99 -13.46
C LEU A 69 -5.27 -11.09 -14.66
N VAL A 70 -4.45 -12.14 -14.72
CA VAL A 70 -3.58 -12.45 -15.87
C VAL A 70 -4.41 -12.65 -17.14
N ALA A 71 -5.44 -13.51 -17.08
CA ALA A 71 -6.30 -13.79 -18.23
C ALA A 71 -7.07 -12.53 -18.70
N ASP A 72 -7.60 -11.75 -17.76
CA ASP A 72 -8.24 -10.47 -18.06
C ASP A 72 -7.28 -9.48 -18.71
N GLY A 73 -6.06 -9.38 -18.17
CA GLY A 73 -5.01 -8.49 -18.66
C GLY A 73 -4.57 -8.83 -20.08
N GLN A 74 -4.40 -10.11 -20.39
CA GLN A 74 -4.07 -10.58 -21.75
C GLN A 74 -5.18 -10.20 -22.73
N ARG A 75 -6.44 -10.58 -22.43
CA ARG A 75 -7.60 -10.23 -23.29
C ARG A 75 -7.73 -8.73 -23.54
N LEU A 76 -7.46 -7.89 -22.54
CA LEU A 76 -7.48 -6.43 -22.68
C LEU A 76 -6.36 -5.93 -23.61
N SER A 77 -5.18 -6.54 -23.56
CA SER A 77 -4.04 -6.12 -24.36
C SER A 77 -4.16 -6.57 -25.81
N ASP A 78 -4.68 -7.78 -26.03
CA ASP A 78 -4.99 -8.33 -27.35
C ASP A 78 -6.01 -7.45 -28.09
N ARG A 79 -7.08 -7.03 -27.39
CA ARG A 79 -8.09 -6.09 -27.94
C ARG A 79 -7.52 -4.74 -28.36
N LEU A 80 -6.39 -4.34 -27.79
CA LEU A 80 -5.71 -3.07 -28.12
C LEU A 80 -4.58 -3.25 -29.15
N GLY A 81 -4.30 -4.49 -29.57
CA GLY A 81 -3.21 -4.81 -30.49
C GLY A 81 -1.82 -4.51 -29.92
N LEU A 82 -1.67 -4.56 -28.60
CA LEU A 82 -0.38 -4.31 -27.94
C LEU A 82 0.47 -5.58 -27.94
N SER A 83 1.78 -5.42 -28.18
CA SER A 83 2.76 -6.48 -27.94
C SER A 83 2.94 -6.65 -26.43
N ALA A 84 2.06 -7.45 -25.82
CA ALA A 84 2.00 -7.61 -24.37
C ALA A 84 1.83 -9.09 -23.98
N HIS A 85 2.64 -9.53 -23.03
CA HIS A 85 2.58 -10.88 -22.45
C HIS A 85 2.28 -10.78 -20.96
N HIS A 86 1.14 -11.34 -20.54
CA HIS A 86 0.75 -11.44 -19.13
C HIS A 86 1.11 -12.82 -18.61
N LEU A 87 1.98 -12.86 -17.60
CA LEU A 87 2.53 -14.08 -17.04
C LEU A 87 2.06 -14.27 -15.61
N ARG A 88 1.59 -15.48 -15.31
CA ARG A 88 1.36 -15.90 -13.93
C ARG A 88 2.71 -16.09 -13.25
N GLN A 89 3.01 -15.25 -12.26
CA GLN A 89 4.25 -15.31 -11.49
C GLN A 89 3.99 -14.91 -10.04
N ASP A 90 4.36 -15.77 -9.10
CA ASP A 90 4.64 -15.30 -7.75
C ASP A 90 6.00 -14.60 -7.77
N VAL A 91 5.99 -13.30 -7.53
CA VAL A 91 7.20 -12.49 -7.59
C VAL A 91 8.14 -12.69 -6.39
N LEU A 92 7.64 -13.29 -5.31
CA LEU A 92 8.46 -13.67 -4.16
C LEU A 92 9.15 -15.02 -4.36
N ALA A 93 8.70 -15.82 -5.32
CA ALA A 93 9.32 -17.11 -5.64
C ALA A 93 10.73 -16.95 -6.22
N ALA A 94 11.53 -18.01 -6.10
CA ALA A 94 12.93 -18.00 -6.50
C ALA A 94 13.11 -17.85 -8.02
N ASP A 95 12.27 -18.55 -8.79
CA ASP A 95 12.22 -18.56 -10.25
C ASP A 95 11.90 -17.18 -10.87
N CYS A 96 11.31 -16.26 -10.10
CA CYS A 96 11.02 -14.91 -10.59
C CYS A 96 12.28 -14.16 -11.05
N ALA A 97 13.47 -14.51 -10.54
CA ALA A 97 14.73 -13.93 -11.00
C ALA A 97 14.93 -14.09 -12.52
N GLU A 98 14.46 -15.19 -13.11
CA GLU A 98 14.57 -15.48 -14.54
C GLU A 98 13.64 -14.61 -15.40
N ARG A 99 12.67 -13.92 -14.78
CA ARG A 99 11.73 -13.02 -15.48
C ARG A 99 12.28 -11.62 -15.70
N LEU A 100 13.38 -11.24 -15.05
CA LEU A 100 14.02 -9.95 -15.25
C LEU A 100 15.25 -10.08 -16.14
N LEU A 101 15.26 -9.34 -17.23
CA LEU A 101 16.37 -9.26 -18.17
C LEU A 101 16.98 -7.85 -18.15
N PRO A 102 18.26 -7.67 -18.50
CA PRO A 102 18.91 -6.36 -18.52
C PRO A 102 18.19 -5.30 -19.38
N GLY A 103 17.47 -5.74 -20.43
CA GLY A 103 16.70 -4.88 -21.32
C GLY A 103 15.34 -4.44 -20.76
N HIS A 104 14.86 -5.04 -19.68
CA HIS A 104 13.59 -4.64 -19.07
C HIS A 104 13.73 -3.31 -18.32
N THR A 105 12.68 -2.50 -18.40
CA THR A 105 12.43 -1.35 -17.53
C THR A 105 11.27 -1.68 -16.60
N PRO A 106 11.56 -2.27 -15.43
CA PRO A 106 10.50 -2.60 -14.48
C PRO A 106 9.87 -1.36 -13.86
N VAL A 107 8.54 -1.40 -13.74
CA VAL A 107 7.72 -0.40 -13.07
C VAL A 107 6.83 -1.06 -12.02
N ALA A 108 6.65 -0.39 -10.89
CA ALA A 108 5.73 -0.84 -9.84
C ALA A 108 5.00 0.35 -9.21
N LEU A 109 3.69 0.44 -9.43
CA LEU A 109 2.82 1.40 -8.76
C LEU A 109 2.09 0.70 -7.61
N HIS A 110 2.54 0.95 -6.38
CA HIS A 110 1.95 0.41 -5.15
C HIS A 110 2.08 -1.11 -5.00
N ALA A 111 3.21 -1.69 -5.43
CA ALA A 111 3.60 -3.02 -4.98
C ALA A 111 3.89 -2.98 -3.46
N CYS A 112 3.27 -3.88 -2.69
CA CYS A 112 3.25 -3.82 -1.24
C CYS A 112 4.52 -4.39 -0.60
N GLY A 113 5.14 -3.64 0.32
CA GLY A 113 6.19 -4.13 1.22
C GLY A 113 7.28 -4.95 0.53
N GLU A 114 7.39 -6.24 0.89
CA GLU A 114 8.40 -7.14 0.35
C GLU A 114 8.35 -7.26 -1.19
N LEU A 115 7.18 -7.08 -1.81
CA LEU A 115 7.04 -7.17 -3.27
C LEU A 115 7.86 -6.11 -4.00
N HIS A 116 7.89 -4.87 -3.51
CA HIS A 116 8.73 -3.84 -4.14
C HIS A 116 10.20 -3.96 -3.73
N LEU A 117 10.50 -4.45 -2.51
CA LEU A 117 11.88 -4.72 -2.11
C LEU A 117 12.51 -5.82 -2.98
N ARG A 118 11.74 -6.88 -3.25
CA ARG A 118 12.12 -7.97 -4.15
C ARG A 118 12.40 -7.47 -5.57
N LEU A 119 11.56 -6.56 -6.09
CA LEU A 119 11.82 -5.92 -7.38
C LEU A 119 13.15 -5.16 -7.38
N LEU A 120 13.40 -4.31 -6.38
CA LEU A 120 14.64 -3.54 -6.31
C LEU A 120 15.88 -4.43 -6.29
N ARG A 121 15.83 -5.54 -5.54
CA ARG A 121 16.92 -6.54 -5.50
C ARG A 121 17.11 -7.21 -6.86
N LEU A 122 16.06 -7.80 -7.41
CA LEU A 122 16.15 -8.55 -8.66
C LEU A 122 16.51 -7.68 -9.86
N ALA A 123 15.93 -6.49 -9.99
CA ALA A 123 16.22 -5.59 -11.11
C ALA A 123 17.69 -5.12 -11.07
N SER A 124 18.21 -4.84 -9.87
CA SER A 124 19.61 -4.47 -9.68
C SER A 124 20.57 -5.62 -10.04
N GLN A 125 20.22 -6.86 -9.63
CA GLN A 125 20.98 -8.08 -9.88
C GLN A 125 20.96 -8.49 -11.36
N ALA A 126 19.79 -8.41 -12.01
CA ALA A 126 19.63 -8.68 -13.43
C ALA A 126 20.27 -7.60 -14.32
N GLY A 127 20.74 -6.49 -13.75
CA GLY A 127 21.36 -5.41 -14.50
C GLY A 127 20.38 -4.58 -15.32
N CYS A 128 19.10 -4.50 -14.90
CA CYS A 128 18.12 -3.63 -15.55
C CYS A 128 18.63 -2.18 -15.53
N ARG A 129 18.70 -1.54 -16.69
CA ARG A 129 19.29 -0.20 -16.79
C ARG A 129 18.43 0.88 -16.16
N GLN A 130 17.11 0.69 -16.12
CA GLN A 130 16.13 1.68 -15.70
C GLN A 130 15.07 1.00 -14.84
N LEU A 131 14.58 1.68 -13.80
CA LEU A 131 13.42 1.22 -13.03
C LEU A 131 12.65 2.39 -12.41
N ALA A 132 11.36 2.17 -12.16
CA ALA A 132 10.50 3.15 -11.50
C ALA A 132 9.57 2.49 -10.47
N VAL A 133 9.64 2.90 -9.21
CA VAL A 133 8.87 2.28 -8.12
C VAL A 133 8.21 3.36 -7.28
N ALA A 134 6.90 3.25 -7.06
CA ALA A 134 6.17 3.99 -6.03
C ALA A 134 5.75 3.01 -4.91
N PRO A 135 6.59 2.83 -3.86
CA PRO A 135 6.33 1.88 -2.79
C PRO A 135 5.03 2.17 -2.02
N CYS A 136 4.45 1.12 -1.46
CA CYS A 136 3.36 1.23 -0.49
C CYS A 136 3.44 0.11 0.55
N CYS A 137 2.57 0.17 1.56
CA CYS A 137 2.36 -0.90 2.53
C CYS A 137 3.65 -1.43 3.18
N TYR A 138 4.47 -0.52 3.74
CA TYR A 138 5.79 -0.84 4.29
C TYR A 138 5.79 -1.92 5.38
N ASN A 139 4.65 -2.14 6.04
CA ASN A 139 4.47 -3.19 7.06
C ASN A 139 4.21 -4.59 6.49
N ARG A 140 4.14 -4.77 5.16
CA ARG A 140 3.94 -6.08 4.51
C ARG A 140 5.28 -6.75 4.25
N ILE A 141 5.97 -7.11 5.33
CA ILE A 141 7.27 -7.79 5.33
C ILE A 141 7.16 -9.11 6.11
N PRO A 142 8.04 -10.10 5.85
CA PRO A 142 7.95 -11.42 6.50
C PRO A 142 8.35 -11.41 7.99
N GLY A 143 9.22 -10.49 8.40
CA GLY A 143 9.75 -10.43 9.76
C GLY A 143 9.05 -9.40 10.68
N PRO A 144 9.32 -9.46 12.00
CA PRO A 144 8.78 -8.50 12.96
C PRO A 144 9.41 -7.10 12.86
N PHE A 145 10.58 -7.00 12.23
CA PHE A 145 11.33 -5.76 12.05
C PHE A 145 11.72 -5.56 10.58
N TYR A 146 11.79 -4.29 10.20
CA TYR A 146 12.33 -3.87 8.91
C TYR A 146 13.79 -4.30 8.77
N GLN A 147 14.14 -4.85 7.59
CA GLN A 147 15.51 -5.15 7.21
C GLN A 147 15.96 -4.11 6.17
N PRO A 148 16.86 -3.18 6.53
CA PRO A 148 17.36 -2.17 5.59
C PRO A 148 18.01 -2.78 4.34
N LEU A 149 17.88 -2.08 3.21
CA LEU A 149 18.53 -2.49 1.97
C LEU A 149 19.95 -1.94 1.83
N SER A 150 20.14 -0.68 2.19
CA SER A 150 21.42 0.02 2.06
C SER A 150 22.32 -0.24 3.25
N GLN A 151 23.63 -0.16 3.02
CA GLN A 151 24.61 -0.25 4.11
C GLN A 151 24.43 0.90 5.10
N THR A 152 24.08 2.09 4.60
CA THR A 152 23.88 3.28 5.42
C THR A 152 22.73 3.10 6.41
N ALA A 153 21.57 2.63 5.95
CA ALA A 153 20.44 2.38 6.83
C ALA A 153 20.67 1.15 7.72
N GLY A 154 21.45 0.15 7.28
CA GLY A 154 21.88 -0.97 8.12
C GLY A 154 22.76 -0.57 9.31
N ARG A 155 23.43 0.59 9.24
CA ARG A 155 24.20 1.18 10.34
C ARG A 155 23.40 2.16 11.21
N SER A 156 22.13 2.40 10.86
CA SER A 156 21.24 3.28 11.62
C SER A 156 20.89 2.66 12.98
N LEU A 157 20.69 3.51 13.99
CA LEU A 157 20.14 3.09 15.29
C LEU A 157 18.62 2.80 15.23
N LEU A 158 17.94 3.17 14.14
CA LEU A 158 16.50 2.95 14.00
C LEU A 158 16.18 1.48 13.67
N ALA A 159 15.63 0.77 14.66
CA ALA A 159 15.03 -0.55 14.49
C ALA A 159 13.50 -0.42 14.40
N LEU A 160 12.97 -0.43 13.18
CA LEU A 160 11.53 -0.22 12.94
C LEU A 160 10.76 -1.54 13.04
N SER A 161 9.83 -1.61 13.98
CA SER A 161 8.91 -2.74 14.12
C SER A 161 7.79 -2.71 13.07
N LEU A 162 7.06 -3.82 12.91
CA LEU A 162 5.83 -3.85 12.10
C LEU A 162 4.82 -2.74 12.48
N ASP A 163 4.74 -2.38 13.76
CA ASP A 163 3.81 -1.34 14.22
C ASP A 163 4.30 0.07 13.86
N ASP A 164 5.61 0.30 13.85
CA ASP A 164 6.20 1.54 13.32
C ASP A 164 5.92 1.65 11.82
N LEU A 165 6.09 0.56 11.06
CA LEU A 165 5.86 0.53 9.61
C LEU A 165 4.39 0.71 9.20
N ARG A 166 3.43 0.59 10.14
CA ARG A 166 2.02 0.94 9.90
C ARG A 166 1.79 2.44 9.90
N LEU A 167 2.66 3.22 10.54
CA LEU A 167 2.45 4.65 10.74
C LEU A 167 2.31 5.42 9.41
N PRO A 168 3.18 5.24 8.39
CA PRO A 168 3.03 5.93 7.10
C PRO A 168 1.71 5.60 6.38
N LEU A 169 1.06 4.48 6.73
CA LEU A 169 -0.17 4.00 6.11
C LEU A 169 -1.43 4.49 6.82
N SER A 170 -1.30 5.05 8.03
CA SER A 170 -2.42 5.47 8.88
C SER A 170 -3.20 6.66 8.30
N GLU A 171 -2.63 7.38 7.35
CA GLU A 171 -3.26 8.55 6.75
C GLU A 171 -4.46 8.20 5.87
N THR A 172 -5.61 8.75 6.23
CA THR A 172 -6.87 8.60 5.51
C THR A 172 -7.24 9.90 4.80
N VAL A 173 -7.01 9.95 3.49
CA VAL A 173 -7.35 11.11 2.65
C VAL A 173 -8.60 10.86 1.81
N THR A 174 -8.73 9.67 1.23
CA THR A 174 -9.70 9.39 0.17
C THR A 174 -11.03 8.78 0.63
N ALA A 175 -11.19 8.53 1.93
CA ALA A 175 -12.43 7.96 2.48
C ALA A 175 -13.57 8.98 2.47
N SER A 176 -14.76 8.53 2.04
CA SER A 176 -15.98 9.35 2.09
C SER A 176 -16.38 9.66 3.54
N GLN A 177 -17.16 10.72 3.74
CA GLN A 177 -17.67 11.09 5.06
C GLN A 177 -18.46 9.95 5.71
N ARG A 178 -19.24 9.19 4.93
CA ARG A 178 -19.96 8.00 5.40
C ARG A 178 -19.00 6.94 5.96
N VAL A 179 -17.92 6.63 5.25
CA VAL A 179 -16.91 5.66 5.70
C VAL A 179 -16.18 6.16 6.95
N ARG A 180 -15.89 7.47 7.02
CA ARG A 180 -15.28 8.10 8.21
C ARG A 180 -16.18 7.95 9.44
N ARG A 181 -17.47 8.28 9.32
CA ARG A 181 -18.46 8.13 10.39
C ARG A 181 -18.60 6.68 10.84
N GLN A 182 -18.69 5.73 9.91
CA GLN A 182 -18.76 4.30 10.23
C GLN A 182 -17.51 3.82 10.98
N ARG A 183 -16.32 4.27 10.55
CA ARG A 183 -15.06 3.95 11.24
C ARG A 183 -15.04 4.51 12.65
N ASP A 184 -15.39 5.79 12.82
CA ASP A 184 -15.37 6.44 14.12
C ASP A 184 -16.39 5.80 15.07
N GLN A 185 -17.60 5.49 14.59
CA GLN A 185 -18.60 4.75 15.36
C GLN A 185 -18.09 3.35 15.75
N SER A 186 -17.49 2.61 14.82
CA SER A 186 -16.93 1.28 15.10
C SER A 186 -15.84 1.34 16.16
N MET A 187 -14.94 2.31 16.08
CA MET A 187 -13.86 2.47 17.05
C MET A 187 -14.37 2.95 18.40
N ALA A 188 -15.30 3.93 18.44
CA ALA A 188 -15.90 4.40 19.69
C ALA A 188 -16.59 3.26 20.45
N ARG A 189 -17.40 2.45 19.75
CA ARG A 189 -18.07 1.29 20.35
C ARG A 189 -17.09 0.24 20.85
N ARG A 190 -16.04 -0.07 20.08
CA ARG A 190 -14.96 -0.99 20.52
C ARG A 190 -14.19 -0.47 21.72
N LEU A 191 -13.95 0.83 21.80
CA LEU A 191 -13.27 1.44 22.94
C LEU A 191 -14.15 1.44 24.19
N GLY A 192 -15.46 1.68 24.04
CA GLY A 192 -16.39 1.50 25.15
C GLY A 192 -16.47 0.04 25.60
N PHE A 193 -16.47 -0.92 24.66
CA PHE A 193 -16.38 -2.34 24.99
C PHE A 193 -15.03 -2.71 25.65
N ASP A 194 -13.92 -2.06 25.29
CA ASP A 194 -12.64 -2.27 25.96
C ASP A 194 -12.68 -1.83 27.44
N LEU A 195 -13.49 -0.83 27.79
CA LEU A 195 -13.72 -0.47 29.19
C LEU A 195 -14.54 -1.56 29.90
N LEU A 196 -15.62 -2.01 29.26
CA LEU A 196 -16.49 -3.07 29.78
C LEU A 196 -15.73 -4.38 30.03
N GLN A 197 -14.94 -4.85 29.06
CA GLN A 197 -14.25 -6.13 29.19
C GLN A 197 -13.21 -6.11 30.32
N ARG A 198 -12.58 -4.96 30.61
CA ARG A 198 -11.64 -4.82 31.75
C ARG A 198 -12.36 -4.95 33.08
N GLU A 199 -13.56 -4.37 33.19
CA GLU A 199 -14.42 -4.49 34.36
C GLU A 199 -14.86 -5.96 34.55
N LEU A 200 -15.41 -6.59 33.52
CA LEU A 200 -15.93 -7.96 33.59
C LEU A 200 -14.85 -9.00 33.92
N ARG A 201 -13.60 -8.75 33.50
CA ARG A 201 -12.47 -9.67 33.75
C ARG A 201 -11.67 -9.29 34.99
N GLY A 202 -11.90 -8.12 35.59
CA GLY A 202 -11.09 -7.61 36.70
C GLY A 202 -9.61 -7.36 36.36
N ILE A 203 -9.24 -7.24 35.08
CA ILE A 203 -7.85 -7.05 34.64
C ILE A 203 -7.70 -5.93 33.62
N ASN A 204 -6.69 -5.08 33.83
CA ASN A 204 -6.39 -3.94 32.96
C ASN A 204 -5.54 -4.34 31.74
N GLN A 205 -6.00 -5.32 30.95
CA GLN A 205 -5.32 -5.79 29.75
C GLN A 205 -6.21 -5.68 28.51
N TYR A 206 -5.61 -5.31 27.38
CA TYR A 206 -6.32 -5.23 26.10
C TYR A 206 -6.82 -6.62 25.68
N LEU A 207 -8.08 -6.69 25.24
CA LEU A 207 -8.66 -7.90 24.65
C LEU A 207 -8.88 -7.68 23.16
N SER A 208 -8.17 -8.45 22.33
CA SER A 208 -8.37 -8.40 20.88
C SER A 208 -9.78 -8.87 20.53
N VAL A 209 -10.47 -8.07 19.72
CA VAL A 209 -11.83 -8.31 19.22
C VAL A 209 -11.77 -8.47 17.70
N PRO A 210 -12.43 -9.48 17.12
CA PRO A 210 -12.39 -9.70 15.67
C PRO A 210 -12.94 -8.51 14.87
N SER A 211 -12.62 -8.48 13.57
CA SER A 211 -13.31 -7.59 12.62
C SER A 211 -14.78 -7.96 12.60
N LEU A 212 -15.65 -6.97 12.83
CA LEU A 212 -17.10 -7.16 12.88
C LEU A 212 -17.72 -6.61 11.60
N PRO A 213 -18.74 -7.28 11.03
CA PRO A 213 -19.52 -6.73 9.91
C PRO A 213 -20.08 -5.35 10.22
N VAL A 214 -20.19 -4.49 9.21
CA VAL A 214 -20.72 -3.12 9.38
C VAL A 214 -22.13 -3.11 10.00
N ALA A 215 -22.95 -4.14 9.74
CA ALA A 215 -24.29 -4.30 10.32
C ALA A 215 -24.30 -4.29 11.87
N TRP A 216 -23.20 -4.65 12.54
CA TRP A 216 -23.10 -4.54 14.01
C TRP A 216 -23.21 -3.10 14.52
N LEU A 217 -22.93 -2.11 13.67
CA LEU A 217 -23.08 -0.69 14.02
C LEU A 217 -24.54 -0.24 14.10
N GLU A 218 -25.45 -0.98 13.49
CA GLU A 218 -26.89 -0.68 13.46
C GLU A 218 -27.60 -1.20 14.72
N ARG A 219 -26.96 -2.10 15.47
CA ARG A 219 -27.51 -2.66 16.71
C ARG A 219 -27.55 -1.62 17.83
N PRO A 220 -28.51 -1.71 18.75
CA PRO A 220 -28.43 -1.03 20.04
C PRO A 220 -27.09 -1.32 20.73
N TYR A 221 -26.52 -0.33 21.42
CA TYR A 221 -25.19 -0.48 22.00
C TYR A 221 -25.12 -1.55 23.10
N ALA A 222 -26.22 -1.74 23.84
CA ALA A 222 -26.35 -2.83 24.80
C ALA A 222 -26.20 -4.20 24.14
N ASP A 223 -26.96 -4.46 23.07
CA ASP A 223 -26.92 -5.73 22.33
C ASP A 223 -25.55 -5.94 21.69
N TYR A 224 -24.97 -4.88 21.11
CA TYR A 224 -23.59 -4.90 20.62
C TYR A 224 -22.60 -5.40 21.69
N CYS A 225 -22.70 -4.90 22.93
CA CYS A 225 -21.81 -5.29 24.02
C CYS A 225 -22.08 -6.70 24.53
N ARG A 226 -23.35 -7.09 24.71
CA ARG A 226 -23.73 -8.43 25.19
C ARG A 226 -23.29 -9.51 24.21
N GLU A 227 -23.58 -9.33 22.93
CA GLU A 227 -23.17 -10.28 21.89
C GLU A 227 -21.65 -10.35 21.75
N LEU A 228 -20.94 -9.24 21.91
CA LEU A 228 -19.49 -9.23 21.86
C LEU A 228 -18.85 -9.87 23.10
N ALA A 229 -19.46 -9.70 24.28
CA ALA A 229 -19.07 -10.40 25.50
C ALA A 229 -19.26 -11.91 25.33
N ALA A 230 -20.43 -12.35 24.84
CA ALA A 230 -20.70 -13.75 24.54
C ALA A 230 -19.70 -14.33 23.52
N LEU A 231 -19.41 -13.60 22.44
CA LEU A 231 -18.43 -14.00 21.41
C LEU A 231 -17.00 -14.15 22.00
N LYS A 232 -16.68 -13.40 23.05
CA LYS A 232 -15.39 -13.45 23.74
C LYS A 232 -15.38 -14.36 24.98
N GLY A 233 -16.48 -15.06 25.28
CA GLY A 233 -16.60 -15.92 26.46
C GLY A 233 -16.53 -15.15 27.78
N LEU A 234 -16.96 -13.89 27.79
CA LEU A 234 -17.01 -13.06 28.99
C LEU A 234 -18.35 -13.26 29.72
N PRO A 235 -18.40 -13.01 31.04
CA PRO A 235 -19.65 -13.00 31.78
C PRO A 235 -20.67 -12.05 31.18
N GLU A 236 -21.95 -12.41 31.27
CA GLU A 236 -23.04 -11.54 30.82
C GLU A 236 -22.99 -10.19 31.58
N PRO A 237 -22.95 -9.05 30.88
CA PRO A 237 -22.90 -7.76 31.54
C PRO A 237 -24.13 -7.53 32.43
N ALA A 238 -23.90 -7.19 33.71
CA ALA A 238 -24.95 -6.75 34.61
C ALA A 238 -25.66 -5.48 34.09
N ALA A 239 -26.88 -5.25 34.56
CA ALA A 239 -27.64 -4.03 34.25
C ALA A 239 -26.83 -2.77 34.61
N ARG A 240 -26.76 -1.83 33.67
CA ARG A 240 -25.88 -0.66 33.75
C ARG A 240 -26.39 0.45 32.84
N ASP A 241 -25.83 1.65 33.02
CA ASP A 241 -26.03 2.75 32.11
C ASP A 241 -25.24 2.55 30.81
N TRP A 242 -25.93 2.02 29.79
CA TRP A 242 -25.37 1.80 28.47
C TRP A 242 -25.05 3.11 27.73
N GLN A 243 -25.79 4.18 28.00
CA GLN A 243 -25.55 5.48 27.37
C GLN A 243 -24.25 6.09 27.90
N ALA A 244 -24.02 6.02 29.22
CA ALA A 244 -22.77 6.45 29.82
C ALA A 244 -21.56 5.66 29.30
N LEU A 245 -21.70 4.34 29.13
CA LEU A 245 -20.62 3.51 28.57
C LEU A 245 -20.33 3.83 27.09
N GLU A 246 -21.37 4.05 26.27
CA GLU A 246 -21.18 4.47 24.87
C GLU A 246 -20.49 5.84 24.80
N ALA A 247 -20.93 6.80 25.62
CA ALA A 247 -20.32 8.12 25.74
C ALA A 247 -18.85 8.05 26.20
N ALA A 248 -18.52 7.15 27.14
CA ALA A 248 -17.15 6.90 27.55
C ALA A 248 -16.29 6.35 26.40
N GLY A 249 -16.86 5.51 25.55
CA GLY A 249 -16.23 5.04 24.31
C GLY A 249 -15.89 6.18 23.34
N TRP A 250 -16.82 7.12 23.14
CA TRP A 250 -16.58 8.34 22.34
C TRP A 250 -15.52 9.26 22.95
N LYS A 251 -15.53 9.44 24.28
CA LYS A 251 -14.49 10.20 24.99
C LYS A 251 -13.12 9.55 24.81
N ARG A 252 -13.03 8.22 24.92
CA ARG A 252 -11.80 7.48 24.69
C ARG A 252 -11.33 7.59 23.24
N LEU A 253 -12.24 7.57 22.28
CA LEU A 253 -11.92 7.83 20.87
C LEU A 253 -11.28 9.20 20.68
N ALA A 254 -11.84 10.26 21.28
CA ALA A 254 -11.26 11.60 21.20
C ALA A 254 -9.81 11.63 21.76
N MET A 255 -9.56 10.95 22.88
CA MET A 255 -8.20 10.81 23.43
C MET A 255 -7.26 10.08 22.45
N VAL A 256 -7.72 8.97 21.86
CA VAL A 256 -6.94 8.22 20.86
C VAL A 256 -6.61 9.10 19.66
N ARG A 257 -7.59 9.86 19.14
CA ARG A 257 -7.36 10.79 18.02
C ARG A 257 -6.34 11.88 18.37
N ASN A 258 -6.40 12.43 19.58
CA ASN A 258 -5.43 13.43 20.03
C ASN A 258 -4.01 12.84 20.12
N LEU A 259 -3.86 11.61 20.62
CA LEU A 259 -2.56 10.92 20.64
C LEU A 259 -2.05 10.58 19.23
N GLU A 260 -2.96 10.22 18.32
CA GLU A 260 -2.63 10.00 16.91
C GLU A 260 -2.12 11.27 16.22
N LEU A 261 -2.52 12.47 16.63
CA LEU A 261 -1.98 13.72 16.07
C LEU A 261 -0.47 13.84 16.29
N VAL A 262 0.03 13.44 17.47
CA VAL A 262 1.47 13.48 17.77
C VAL A 262 2.20 12.46 16.91
N ARG A 263 1.69 11.22 16.83
CA ARG A 263 2.25 10.19 15.95
C ARG A 263 2.20 10.61 14.48
N ALA A 264 1.17 11.35 14.07
CA ALA A 264 0.95 11.77 12.69
C ALA A 264 2.09 12.65 12.14
N LEU A 265 2.79 13.38 13.01
CA LEU A 265 3.97 14.19 12.65
C LEU A 265 5.09 13.34 12.04
N PHE A 266 5.21 12.08 12.45
CA PHE A 266 6.27 11.18 12.02
C PHE A 266 5.92 10.35 10.79
N ARG A 267 4.69 10.44 10.25
CA ARG A 267 4.26 9.66 9.08
C ARG A 267 5.14 9.88 7.86
N ARG A 268 5.33 11.15 7.47
CA ARG A 268 6.12 11.52 6.29
C ARG A 268 7.63 11.38 6.53
N PRO A 269 8.21 11.82 7.68
CA PRO A 269 9.60 11.55 7.98
C PRO A 269 9.95 10.05 7.95
N LEU A 270 9.10 9.19 8.51
CA LEU A 270 9.33 7.75 8.50
C LEU A 270 9.21 7.15 7.09
N GLU A 271 8.23 7.60 6.30
CA GLU A 271 8.13 7.23 4.87
C GLU A 271 9.39 7.63 4.10
N LEU A 272 9.88 8.86 4.30
CA LEU A 272 11.09 9.36 3.66
C LEU A 272 12.31 8.56 4.09
N TRP A 273 12.45 8.20 5.36
CA TRP A 273 13.56 7.36 5.83
C TRP A 273 13.58 6.01 5.10
N LEU A 274 12.43 5.34 4.98
CA LEU A 274 12.29 4.08 4.26
C LEU A 274 12.61 4.23 2.76
N LEU A 275 12.17 5.32 2.14
CA LEU A 275 12.45 5.58 0.72
C LEU A 275 13.91 5.94 0.48
N LEU A 276 14.53 6.72 1.36
CA LEU A 276 15.95 7.06 1.28
C LEU A 276 16.83 5.83 1.44
N ASP A 277 16.48 4.88 2.29
CA ASP A 277 17.16 3.57 2.33
C ASP A 277 17.15 2.88 0.95
N ARG A 278 15.99 2.81 0.29
CA ARG A 278 15.86 2.22 -1.06
C ARG A 278 16.65 3.02 -2.10
N CYS A 279 16.64 4.36 -2.02
CA CYS A 279 17.43 5.21 -2.91
C CYS A 279 18.93 4.99 -2.73
N LEU A 280 19.41 4.96 -1.48
CA LEU A 280 20.82 4.74 -1.16
C LEU A 280 21.26 3.35 -1.61
N TYR A 281 20.44 2.32 -1.41
CA TYR A 281 20.69 0.99 -1.94
C TYR A 281 20.88 1.03 -3.46
N LEU A 282 19.98 1.68 -4.20
CA LEU A 282 20.11 1.81 -5.65
C LEU A 282 21.38 2.59 -6.05
N VAL A 283 21.78 3.62 -5.31
CA VAL A 283 23.07 4.31 -5.54
C VAL A 283 24.25 3.35 -5.32
N GLU A 284 24.22 2.55 -4.25
CA GLU A 284 25.22 1.49 -4.00
C GLU A 284 25.26 0.45 -5.12
N GLN A 285 24.12 0.21 -5.78
CA GLN A 285 24.01 -0.62 -6.97
C GLN A 285 24.38 0.14 -8.27
N GLY A 286 24.93 1.34 -8.22
CA GLY A 286 25.40 2.07 -9.40
C GLY A 286 24.33 2.83 -10.20
N TYR A 287 23.14 3.04 -9.64
CA TYR A 287 22.12 3.88 -10.27
C TYR A 287 22.29 5.36 -9.91
N SER A 288 21.98 6.24 -10.87
CA SER A 288 21.55 7.61 -10.57
C SER A 288 20.07 7.59 -10.18
N VAL A 289 19.74 8.20 -9.04
CA VAL A 289 18.41 8.07 -8.43
C VAL A 289 17.75 9.44 -8.24
N ARG A 290 16.48 9.54 -8.60
CA ARG A 290 15.61 10.67 -8.30
C ARG A 290 14.43 10.21 -7.44
N LEU A 291 14.17 10.95 -6.37
CA LEU A 291 13.00 10.79 -5.51
C LEU A 291 12.12 12.03 -5.64
N GLY A 292 10.83 11.85 -5.90
CA GLY A 292 9.90 12.98 -6.00
C GLY A 292 8.45 12.55 -5.94
N GLU A 293 7.55 13.52 -5.86
CA GLU A 293 6.12 13.27 -5.86
C GLU A 293 5.59 13.05 -7.28
N PHE A 294 4.83 11.97 -7.50
CA PHE A 294 4.20 11.72 -8.79
C PHE A 294 2.76 12.26 -8.86
N CYS A 295 2.06 12.37 -7.73
CA CYS A 295 0.71 12.92 -7.66
C CYS A 295 0.47 13.73 -6.37
N PRO A 296 -0.60 14.55 -6.31
CA PRO A 296 -0.97 15.25 -5.09
C PRO A 296 -1.40 14.29 -3.98
N THR A 297 -1.10 14.66 -2.73
CA THR A 297 -1.48 13.93 -1.51
C THR A 297 -3.00 13.68 -1.42
N SER A 298 -3.81 14.58 -1.98
CA SER A 298 -5.28 14.44 -2.08
C SER A 298 -5.73 13.21 -2.87
N LEU A 299 -4.92 12.76 -3.83
CA LEU A 299 -5.21 11.61 -4.69
C LEU A 299 -4.67 10.30 -4.09
N SER A 300 -3.42 10.34 -3.61
CA SER A 300 -2.80 9.27 -2.83
C SER A 300 -1.81 9.94 -1.89
N PRO A 301 -1.80 9.63 -0.59
CA PRO A 301 -0.76 10.14 0.28
C PRO A 301 0.48 9.23 0.25
N ARG A 302 0.48 8.16 -0.58
CA ARG A 302 1.65 7.35 -0.96
C ARG A 302 2.00 7.80 -2.38
N ASN A 303 2.54 9.01 -2.47
CA ASN A 303 2.74 9.74 -3.73
C ASN A 303 4.20 9.85 -4.14
N LEU A 304 5.14 9.23 -3.42
CA LEU A 304 6.54 9.29 -3.78
C LEU A 304 6.90 8.21 -4.80
N LEU A 305 7.74 8.61 -5.75
CA LEU A 305 8.27 7.83 -6.85
C LEU A 305 9.80 7.85 -6.76
N ILE A 306 10.39 6.66 -6.75
CA ILE A 306 11.80 6.42 -6.99
C ILE A 306 11.96 6.13 -8.47
N LEU A 307 12.78 6.93 -9.15
CA LEU A 307 13.17 6.73 -10.54
C LEU A 307 14.67 6.56 -10.59
N ALA A 308 15.14 5.45 -11.15
CA ALA A 308 16.55 5.11 -11.14
C ALA A 308 17.02 4.67 -12.53
N GLU A 309 18.22 5.12 -12.91
CA GLU A 309 18.83 4.84 -14.22
C GLU A 309 20.34 4.66 -14.06
N ARG A 310 20.90 3.60 -14.67
CA ARG A 310 22.35 3.40 -14.82
C ARG A 310 22.80 3.97 -16.17
N SER A 311 24.06 4.40 -16.19
CA SER A 311 24.75 4.83 -17.42
C SER A 311 24.87 3.69 -18.42
#